data_AF-A0A5C3PZ49-F1
#
_entry.id   AF-A0A5C3PZ49-F1
#
_cell.length_a   1.000
_cell.length_b   1.000
_cell.length_c   1.000
_cell.angle_alpha   90.00
_cell.angle_beta   90.00
_cell.angle_gamma   90.00
#
_symmetry.space_group_name_H-M   'P 1'
#
loop_
_entity.id
_entity.type
_entity.pdbx_description
1 polymer ?
#
loop_
_entity_poly.entity_id
_entity_poly.type
_entity_poly.pdbx_seq_one_letter_code
_entity_poly.pdbx_strand_id
1 'polypeptide(L)'
;MSAFKEVMRDIDADELQYEHSTLRRCSFCAGTSDAPLRQCSVCKSVRYCDHKCQLADYKAGHKRECSNFVTPPLTRTFLTRPTGNKTTYPKNPLFARGSHDGVGCWESIIVFGGRTCVVTNPGKAHDITKVQPDLEDITTYEERGGTVAALRVAQDPLCHLPRLAIKNVAGVEFRATDPPQTVLNKAQGIVYLAHGEYVVYHVQFRVGDGNTFTSDVDALVRLRALTLVWQTATDCVSWIKERGVPDVVRLKAAEAIVGPQYVGPPRPDTVVPFDVPAIYAYYLDAFRGGEQTYVESHYGKERTKAIMEQSEQDRWVYSVAAQMQGIADKQAAGDIEVSDVDGQTIQAACDTATAGNGINFSGDRRRLLGLFRRRLRLT
;
A
#
# COMPACT_ATOMS: atom_id res chain seq x y z
N MET A 1 -8.13 10.82 25.38
CA MET A 1 -7.70 10.03 24.20
C MET A 1 -7.53 8.60 24.64
N SER A 2 -7.74 7.57 23.78
CA SER A 2 -7.50 6.19 24.23
C SER A 2 -6.01 5.95 24.48
N ALA A 3 -5.68 5.05 25.41
CA ALA A 3 -4.30 4.70 25.74
C ALA A 3 -3.51 4.25 24.50
N PHE A 4 -4.15 3.52 23.58
CA PHE A 4 -3.56 3.16 22.29
C PHE A 4 -3.09 4.37 21.48
N LYS A 5 -3.90 5.42 21.39
CA LYS A 5 -3.55 6.63 20.63
C LYS A 5 -2.38 7.38 21.24
N GLU A 6 -2.26 7.36 22.57
CA GLU A 6 -1.13 7.96 23.27
C GLU A 6 0.16 7.18 22.99
N VAL A 7 0.10 5.84 23.10
CA VAL A 7 1.22 4.96 22.74
C VAL A 7 1.69 5.17 21.29
N MET A 8 0.76 5.19 20.34
CA MET A 8 1.11 5.37 18.92
C MET A 8 1.69 6.77 18.66
N ARG A 9 1.16 7.80 19.32
CA ARG A 9 1.71 9.16 19.23
C ARG A 9 3.15 9.22 19.74
N ASP A 10 3.47 8.54 20.84
CA ASP A 10 4.81 8.55 21.40
C ASP A 10 5.83 7.85 20.48
N ILE A 11 5.42 6.75 19.85
CA ILE A 11 6.23 6.08 18.83
C ILE A 11 6.43 7.00 17.62
N ASP A 12 5.35 7.61 17.12
CA ASP A 12 5.42 8.52 15.99
C ASP A 12 6.28 9.77 16.30
N ALA A 13 6.29 10.24 17.55
CA ALA A 13 7.13 11.34 18.00
C ALA A 13 8.63 11.00 17.95
N ASP A 14 9.01 9.79 18.38
CA ASP A 14 10.39 9.29 18.29
C ASP A 14 10.82 9.15 16.82
N GLU A 15 9.95 8.63 15.94
CA GLU A 15 10.19 8.56 14.50
C GLU A 15 10.39 9.95 13.87
N LEU A 16 9.56 10.93 14.27
CA LEU A 16 9.70 12.32 13.82
C LEU A 16 11.03 12.91 14.26
N GLN A 17 11.41 12.68 15.52
CA GLN A 17 12.66 13.17 16.07
C GLN A 17 13.86 12.54 15.36
N TYR A 18 13.81 11.22 15.10
CA TYR A 18 14.83 10.52 14.34
C TYR A 18 14.96 11.09 12.91
N GLU A 19 13.84 11.24 12.20
CA GLU A 19 13.82 11.85 10.87
C GLU A 19 14.42 13.27 10.91
N HIS A 20 13.93 14.14 11.79
CA HIS A 20 14.46 15.50 11.95
C HIS A 20 15.96 15.51 12.21
N SER A 21 16.45 14.65 13.10
CA SER A 21 17.88 14.55 13.42
C SER A 21 18.71 14.09 12.21
N THR A 22 18.17 13.18 11.41
CA THR A 22 18.87 12.61 10.25
C THR A 22 18.86 13.59 9.06
N LEU A 23 17.73 14.27 8.81
CA LEU A 23 17.60 15.27 7.74
C LEU A 23 18.49 16.50 7.97
N ARG A 24 18.87 16.74 9.23
CA ARG A 24 19.66 17.89 9.68
C ARG A 24 21.13 17.56 9.92
N ARG A 25 21.55 16.30 9.74
CA ARG A 25 22.92 15.84 9.99
C ARG A 25 23.64 15.54 8.68
N CYS A 26 24.85 16.05 8.55
CA CYS A 26 25.68 15.78 7.38
C CYS A 26 26.20 14.35 7.41
N SER A 27 26.04 13.62 6.30
CA SER A 27 26.52 12.25 6.14
C SER A 27 28.05 12.13 6.19
N PHE A 28 28.77 13.21 5.87
CA PHE A 28 30.24 13.22 5.86
C PHE A 28 30.86 13.70 7.19
N CYS A 29 30.60 14.95 7.58
CA CYS A 29 31.25 15.57 8.74
C CYS A 29 30.46 15.43 10.05
N ALA A 30 29.27 14.82 10.00
CA ALA A 30 28.31 14.72 11.11
C ALA A 30 27.82 16.06 11.70
N GLY A 31 28.17 17.19 11.09
CA GLY A 31 27.68 18.52 11.49
C GLY A 31 26.15 18.61 11.37
N THR A 32 25.53 19.32 12.31
CA THR A 32 24.08 19.53 12.36
C THR A 32 23.69 20.93 11.90
N SER A 33 22.47 21.09 11.39
CA SER A 33 21.92 22.37 10.94
C SER A 33 20.45 22.49 11.37
N ASP A 34 20.00 23.69 11.72
CA ASP A 34 18.57 23.93 11.98
C ASP A 34 17.73 23.89 10.70
N ALA A 35 18.34 24.21 9.55
CA ALA A 35 17.73 24.10 8.24
C ALA A 35 17.98 22.73 7.59
N PRO A 36 17.07 22.22 6.74
CA PRO A 36 17.29 21.00 5.96
C PRO A 36 18.57 21.08 5.11
N LEU A 37 19.40 20.05 5.21
CA LEU A 37 20.67 19.97 4.48
C LEU A 37 20.45 19.60 3.00
N ARG A 38 21.42 19.98 2.15
CA ARG A 38 21.41 19.66 0.72
C ARG A 38 21.50 18.15 0.53
N GLN A 39 20.63 17.59 -0.30
CA GLN A 39 20.66 16.15 -0.61
C GLN A 39 21.51 15.85 -1.83
N CYS A 40 22.03 14.62 -1.92
CA CYS A 40 22.59 14.11 -3.17
C CYS A 40 21.52 14.18 -4.27
N SER A 41 21.83 14.80 -5.41
CA SER A 41 20.88 14.96 -6.52
C SER A 41 20.51 13.64 -7.19
N VAL A 42 21.31 12.60 -6.97
CA VAL A 42 21.16 11.27 -7.58
C VAL A 42 20.33 10.36 -6.68
N CYS A 43 20.87 9.90 -5.54
CA CYS A 43 20.16 8.95 -4.69
C CYS A 43 19.16 9.60 -3.73
N LYS A 44 19.23 10.92 -3.51
CA LYS A 44 18.40 11.69 -2.56
C LYS A 44 18.40 11.14 -1.11
N SER A 45 19.33 10.25 -0.77
CA SER A 45 19.32 9.47 0.48
C SER A 45 20.32 9.98 1.53
N VAL A 46 21.33 10.74 1.10
CA VAL A 46 22.36 11.34 1.98
C VAL A 46 22.32 12.86 1.88
N ARG A 47 22.82 13.54 2.92
CA ARG A 47 22.74 14.99 3.04
C ARG A 47 24.06 15.64 3.47
N TYR A 48 24.26 16.88 3.04
CA TYR A 48 25.51 17.60 3.19
C TYR A 48 25.29 19.05 3.60
N CYS A 49 26.19 19.55 4.44
CA CYS A 49 26.28 20.98 4.75
C CYS A 49 26.50 21.80 3.47
N ASP A 50 27.41 21.33 2.63
CA ASP A 50 27.84 22.03 1.42
C ASP A 50 28.40 21.06 0.36
N HIS A 51 28.79 21.63 -0.78
CA HIS A 51 29.41 20.91 -1.89
C HIS A 51 30.77 20.29 -1.53
N LYS A 52 31.50 20.86 -0.55
CA LYS A 52 32.81 20.34 -0.13
C LYS A 52 32.63 19.00 0.59
N CYS A 53 31.68 18.92 1.52
CA CYS A 53 31.33 17.68 2.21
C CYS A 53 30.82 16.63 1.21
N GLN A 54 29.97 17.03 0.27
CA GLN A 54 29.46 16.13 -0.78
C GLN A 54 30.59 15.53 -1.63
N LEU A 55 31.53 16.36 -2.11
CA LEU A 55 32.64 15.89 -2.94
C LEU A 55 33.59 14.97 -2.17
N ALA A 56 33.82 15.28 -0.89
CA ALA A 56 34.67 14.47 -0.02
C ALA A 56 34.05 13.08 0.21
N ASP A 57 32.76 13.02 0.53
CA ASP A 57 32.04 11.76 0.72
C ASP A 57 31.95 10.92 -0.56
N TYR A 58 31.68 11.59 -1.69
CA TYR A 58 31.64 10.96 -3.01
C TYR A 58 32.95 10.23 -3.33
N LYS A 59 34.09 10.85 -3.00
CA LYS A 59 35.42 10.23 -3.18
C LYS A 59 35.70 9.14 -2.15
N ALA A 60 35.22 9.30 -0.91
CA ALA A 60 35.48 8.35 0.17
C ALA A 60 34.77 7.01 -0.05
N GLY A 61 33.55 7.01 -0.57
CA GLY A 61 32.80 5.77 -0.78
C GLY A 61 31.43 5.96 -1.39
N HIS A 62 30.81 7.14 -1.20
CA HIS A 62 29.42 7.37 -1.59
C HIS A 62 29.16 7.13 -3.08
N LYS A 63 30.16 7.30 -3.98
CA LYS A 63 29.98 6.96 -5.41
C LYS A 63 29.45 5.54 -5.64
N ARG A 64 29.99 4.55 -4.92
CA ARG A 64 29.60 3.13 -5.04
C ARG A 64 28.28 2.83 -4.33
N GLU A 65 28.06 3.49 -3.20
CA GLU A 65 26.82 3.33 -2.44
C GLU A 65 25.63 3.94 -3.18
N CYS A 66 25.84 5.12 -3.78
CA CYS A 66 24.87 5.83 -4.58
C CYS A 66 24.45 5.01 -5.81
N SER A 67 25.41 4.38 -6.51
CA SER A 67 25.11 3.55 -7.69
C SER A 67 24.33 2.28 -7.36
N ASN A 68 24.42 1.82 -6.11
CA ASN A 68 23.81 0.58 -5.65
C ASN A 68 22.58 0.84 -4.75
N PHE A 69 22.15 2.10 -4.59
CA PHE A 69 21.05 2.50 -3.70
C PHE A 69 21.14 1.92 -2.28
N VAL A 70 22.37 1.81 -1.74
CA VAL A 70 22.64 1.12 -0.46
C VAL A 70 21.88 1.72 0.72
N THR A 71 21.57 3.01 0.65
CA THR A 71 20.71 3.68 1.63
C THR A 71 19.47 4.14 0.90
N PRO A 72 18.28 3.74 1.34
CA PRO A 72 17.05 4.18 0.72
C PRO A 72 16.75 5.64 1.13
N PRO A 73 15.87 6.32 0.39
CA PRO A 73 15.45 7.66 0.75
C PRO A 73 14.83 7.69 2.15
N LEU A 74 15.37 8.55 3.01
CA LEU A 74 14.87 8.73 4.37
C LEU A 74 13.54 9.47 4.34
N THR A 75 12.47 8.76 4.69
CA THR A 75 11.16 9.31 5.04
C THR A 75 10.60 8.55 6.22
N ARG A 76 9.66 9.15 6.96
CA ARG A 76 8.89 8.43 8.00
C ARG A 76 8.24 7.15 7.48
N THR A 77 7.82 7.16 6.20
CA THR A 77 7.21 6.00 5.56
C THR A 77 8.23 4.90 5.22
N PHE A 78 9.52 5.19 5.29
CA PHE A 78 10.62 4.28 4.95
C PHE A 78 11.70 4.23 6.05
N LEU A 79 11.27 4.15 7.30
CA LEU A 79 12.16 3.93 8.45
C LEU A 79 12.42 2.42 8.60
N THR A 80 13.49 1.97 7.97
CA THR A 80 13.89 0.55 7.91
C THR A 80 14.61 0.07 9.16
N ARG A 81 14.93 1.00 10.07
CA ARG A 81 15.64 0.73 11.32
C ARG A 81 14.76 1.10 12.51
N PRO A 82 14.85 0.37 13.64
CA PRO A 82 14.21 0.78 14.88
C PRO A 82 14.65 2.21 15.23
N THR A 83 13.70 3.04 15.67
CA THR A 83 13.99 4.40 16.10
C THR A 83 13.93 4.46 17.63
N GLY A 84 14.99 4.99 18.23
CA GLY A 84 15.12 5.09 19.68
C GLY A 84 15.28 3.75 20.39
N ASN A 85 15.07 3.76 21.71
CA ASN A 85 15.21 2.58 22.59
C ASN A 85 13.85 1.91 22.87
N LYS A 86 12.78 2.37 22.21
CA LYS A 86 11.39 2.05 22.56
C LYS A 86 10.80 0.91 21.75
N THR A 87 11.35 0.61 20.57
CA THR A 87 10.94 -0.54 19.75
C THR A 87 12.14 -1.39 19.41
N THR A 88 11.96 -2.71 19.42
CA THR A 88 13.01 -3.65 19.02
C THR A 88 13.13 -3.73 17.49
N TYR A 89 12.03 -3.48 16.80
CA TYR A 89 11.89 -3.62 15.36
C TYR A 89 11.32 -2.33 14.73
N PRO A 90 11.58 -2.09 13.43
CA PRO A 90 10.95 -0.99 12.69
C PRO A 90 9.44 -1.21 12.55
N LYS A 91 8.64 -0.14 12.61
CA LYS A 91 7.18 -0.17 12.42
C LYS A 91 6.78 -0.66 11.03
N ASN A 92 7.58 -0.30 10.01
CA ASN A 92 7.38 -0.67 8.62
C ASN A 92 8.61 -1.47 8.14
N PRO A 93 8.71 -2.78 8.46
CA PRO A 93 9.86 -3.59 8.07
C PRO A 93 9.97 -3.76 6.56
N LEU A 94 11.20 -3.94 6.06
CA LEU A 94 11.45 -4.32 4.68
C LEU A 94 11.73 -5.81 4.59
N PHE A 95 10.96 -6.49 3.75
CA PHE A 95 11.09 -7.93 3.50
C PHE A 95 11.43 -8.23 2.04
N ALA A 96 12.17 -7.36 1.36
CA ALA A 96 12.61 -7.58 -0.02
C ALA A 96 14.00 -8.23 -0.05
N ARG A 97 14.18 -9.24 -0.89
CA ARG A 97 15.46 -9.93 -1.14
C ARG A 97 16.06 -9.40 -2.45
N GLY A 98 17.26 -8.84 -2.40
CA GLY A 98 17.87 -8.15 -3.55
C GLY A 98 18.40 -6.78 -3.16
N SER A 99 19.36 -6.25 -3.93
CA SER A 99 20.39 -5.27 -3.53
C SER A 99 19.93 -4.22 -2.50
N HIS A 100 20.16 -4.53 -1.23
CA HIS A 100 20.17 -3.65 -0.05
C HIS A 100 19.28 -2.40 -0.16
N ASP A 101 18.02 -2.57 0.24
CA ASP A 101 17.00 -1.55 0.55
C ASP A 101 16.12 -0.99 -0.58
N GLY A 102 16.16 -1.53 -1.81
CA GLY A 102 15.13 -1.21 -2.81
C GLY A 102 15.40 -1.68 -4.24
N VAL A 103 14.45 -1.40 -5.13
CA VAL A 103 14.64 -1.48 -6.59
C VAL A 103 14.87 -0.06 -7.10
N GLY A 104 16.07 0.21 -7.59
CA GLY A 104 16.42 1.50 -8.18
C GLY A 104 16.42 1.43 -9.71
N CYS A 105 15.83 2.43 -10.36
CA CYS A 105 15.96 2.62 -11.81
C CYS A 105 16.80 3.86 -12.09
N TRP A 106 17.79 3.73 -12.98
CA TRP A 106 18.68 4.82 -13.42
C TRP A 106 18.08 5.66 -14.55
N GLU A 107 16.86 5.34 -14.96
CA GLU A 107 16.10 6.06 -15.98
C GLU A 107 14.82 6.65 -15.38
N SER A 108 14.27 7.66 -16.05
CA SER A 108 12.92 8.11 -15.72
C SER A 108 11.92 7.03 -16.14
N ILE A 109 11.00 6.69 -15.25
CA ILE A 109 10.03 5.61 -15.47
C ILE A 109 8.61 6.06 -15.15
N ILE A 110 7.64 5.31 -15.66
CA ILE A 110 6.25 5.38 -15.23
C ILE A 110 5.91 4.07 -14.53
N VAL A 111 5.47 4.17 -13.29
CA VAL A 111 5.10 3.03 -12.45
C VAL A 111 3.58 2.89 -12.42
N PHE A 112 3.09 1.66 -12.57
CA PHE A 112 1.67 1.34 -12.62
C PHE A 112 1.25 0.59 -11.35
N GLY A 113 1.04 1.33 -10.25
CA GLY A 113 0.77 0.74 -8.95
C GLY A 113 -0.44 -0.20 -8.92
N GLY A 114 -1.55 0.15 -9.59
CA GLY A 114 -2.75 -0.69 -9.69
C GLY A 114 -2.57 -1.98 -10.50
N ARG A 115 -1.40 -2.19 -11.10
CA ARG A 115 -1.01 -3.41 -11.83
C ARG A 115 0.04 -4.23 -11.10
N THR A 116 0.39 -3.83 -9.88
CA THR A 116 1.26 -4.62 -9.01
C THR A 116 0.65 -5.99 -8.78
N CYS A 117 1.49 -7.01 -8.76
CA CYS A 117 1.08 -8.37 -8.48
C CYS A 117 1.89 -8.94 -7.30
N VAL A 118 1.30 -9.86 -6.56
CA VAL A 118 2.05 -10.79 -5.70
C VAL A 118 2.06 -12.17 -6.34
N VAL A 119 3.18 -12.86 -6.20
CA VAL A 119 3.45 -14.14 -6.86
C VAL A 119 3.60 -15.22 -5.81
N THR A 120 2.94 -16.36 -5.99
CA THR A 120 3.00 -17.49 -5.07
C THR A 120 4.28 -18.30 -5.23
N ASN A 121 4.62 -19.12 -4.23
CA ASN A 121 5.59 -20.18 -4.43
C ASN A 121 5.09 -21.21 -5.48
N PRO A 122 5.98 -21.83 -6.27
CA PRO A 122 5.61 -22.93 -7.16
C PRO A 122 4.93 -24.08 -6.41
N GLY A 123 3.86 -24.62 -6.99
CA GLY A 123 3.03 -25.66 -6.38
C GLY A 123 2.12 -25.16 -5.26
N LYS A 124 2.15 -23.87 -4.91
CA LYS A 124 1.29 -23.24 -3.90
C LYS A 124 0.17 -22.39 -4.49
N ALA A 125 0.00 -22.38 -5.82
CA ALA A 125 -1.08 -21.63 -6.47
C ALA A 125 -2.45 -22.01 -5.90
N HIS A 126 -2.72 -23.31 -5.76
CA HIS A 126 -4.00 -23.83 -5.24
C HIS A 126 -4.33 -23.39 -3.81
N ASP A 127 -3.34 -23.04 -3.00
CA ASP A 127 -3.57 -22.54 -1.65
C ASP A 127 -4.21 -21.14 -1.70
N ILE A 128 -3.96 -20.37 -2.75
CA ILE A 128 -4.33 -18.95 -2.80
C ILE A 128 -5.47 -18.70 -3.82
N THR A 129 -5.65 -19.55 -4.82
CA THR A 129 -6.61 -19.33 -5.92
C THR A 129 -7.99 -19.95 -5.71
N LYS A 130 -8.31 -20.48 -4.52
CA LYS A 130 -9.63 -21.07 -4.23
C LYS A 130 -10.72 -20.02 -3.97
N VAL A 131 -10.35 -18.74 -3.88
CA VAL A 131 -11.31 -17.64 -3.76
C VAL A 131 -12.04 -17.44 -5.08
N GLN A 132 -13.32 -17.10 -4.98
CA GLN A 132 -14.29 -16.92 -6.07
C GLN A 132 -13.68 -16.25 -7.33
N PRO A 133 -13.68 -16.94 -8.50
CA PRO A 133 -12.97 -16.53 -9.71
C PRO A 133 -13.55 -15.28 -10.40
N ASP A 134 -14.76 -14.89 -10.04
CA ASP A 134 -15.50 -13.75 -10.59
C ASP A 134 -15.01 -12.38 -10.09
N LEU A 135 -14.17 -12.35 -9.05
CA LEU A 135 -13.73 -11.11 -8.42
C LEU A 135 -12.27 -10.72 -8.72
N GLU A 136 -11.46 -11.60 -9.32
CA GLU A 136 -10.01 -11.42 -9.35
C GLU A 136 -9.34 -11.81 -10.67
N ASP A 137 -8.53 -10.89 -11.21
CA ASP A 137 -7.57 -11.15 -12.26
C ASP A 137 -6.39 -11.96 -11.70
N ILE A 138 -6.58 -13.28 -11.57
CA ILE A 138 -5.52 -14.23 -11.21
C ILE A 138 -4.96 -14.81 -12.51
N THR A 139 -3.65 -14.67 -12.72
CA THR A 139 -2.96 -15.33 -13.83
C THR A 139 -2.17 -16.51 -13.28
N THR A 140 -2.43 -17.72 -13.79
CA THR A 140 -1.65 -18.92 -13.45
C THR A 140 -0.72 -19.31 -14.59
N TYR A 141 0.45 -19.83 -14.25
CA TYR A 141 1.44 -20.28 -15.23
C TYR A 141 2.37 -21.32 -14.61
N GLU A 142 2.99 -22.13 -15.45
CA GLU A 142 3.92 -23.18 -15.02
C GLU A 142 5.34 -22.66 -14.89
N GLU A 143 6.01 -23.05 -13.81
CA GLU A 143 7.43 -22.83 -13.58
C GLU A 143 8.10 -24.09 -13.05
N ARG A 144 9.43 -24.07 -12.97
CA ARG A 144 10.19 -25.16 -12.33
C ARG A 144 9.77 -25.26 -10.86
N GLY A 145 9.12 -26.37 -10.52
CA GLY A 145 8.58 -26.63 -9.18
C GLY A 145 7.05 -26.64 -9.11
N GLY A 146 6.37 -26.36 -10.22
CA GLY A 146 4.92 -26.49 -10.38
C GLY A 146 4.22 -25.16 -10.66
N THR A 147 2.89 -25.20 -10.63
CA THR A 147 2.03 -24.07 -10.94
C THR A 147 2.25 -22.90 -9.99
N VAL A 148 2.38 -21.71 -10.56
CA VAL A 148 2.49 -20.42 -9.86
C VAL A 148 1.24 -19.60 -10.17
N ALA A 149 0.78 -18.80 -9.20
CA ALA A 149 -0.24 -17.78 -9.42
C ALA A 149 0.35 -16.38 -9.22
N ALA A 150 -0.06 -15.44 -10.08
CA ALA A 150 0.14 -14.02 -9.90
C ALA A 150 -1.22 -13.36 -9.62
N LEU A 151 -1.33 -12.73 -8.45
CA LEU A 151 -2.53 -12.05 -7.98
C LEU A 151 -2.36 -10.55 -8.09
N ARG A 152 -3.30 -9.88 -8.75
CA ARG A 152 -3.30 -8.42 -8.88
C ARG A 152 -3.76 -7.73 -7.58
N VAL A 153 -3.52 -6.42 -7.50
CA VAL A 153 -4.10 -5.56 -6.45
C VAL A 153 -5.62 -5.78 -6.41
N ALA A 154 -6.15 -6.03 -5.22
CA ALA A 154 -7.57 -6.30 -5.04
C ALA A 154 -8.41 -5.13 -5.53
N GLN A 155 -9.53 -5.40 -6.19
CA GLN A 155 -10.47 -4.34 -6.56
C GLN A 155 -11.44 -4.06 -5.40
N ASP A 156 -11.77 -2.78 -5.25
CA ASP A 156 -12.83 -2.35 -4.37
C ASP A 156 -14.18 -2.72 -5.01
N PRO A 157 -15.05 -3.47 -4.30
CA PRO A 157 -16.29 -3.98 -4.88
C PRO A 157 -17.32 -2.88 -5.19
N LEU A 158 -17.19 -1.68 -4.61
CA LEU A 158 -18.15 -0.60 -4.80
C LEU A 158 -17.77 0.32 -5.96
N CYS A 159 -16.46 0.52 -6.19
CA CYS A 159 -15.99 1.45 -7.22
C CYS A 159 -15.15 0.82 -8.32
N HIS A 160 -14.86 -0.49 -8.24
CA HIS A 160 -14.02 -1.24 -9.19
C HIS A 160 -12.63 -0.62 -9.40
N LEU A 161 -12.16 0.15 -8.42
CA LEU A 161 -10.81 0.72 -8.41
C LEU A 161 -9.87 -0.21 -7.63
N PRO A 162 -8.58 -0.29 -8.00
CA PRO A 162 -7.61 -1.03 -7.21
C PRO A 162 -7.53 -0.45 -5.80
N ARG A 163 -7.49 -1.32 -4.79
CA ARG A 163 -7.28 -0.99 -3.38
C ARG A 163 -5.82 -0.60 -3.16
N LEU A 164 -5.50 0.58 -3.64
CA LEU A 164 -4.19 1.19 -3.58
C LEU A 164 -4.28 2.65 -3.14
N ALA A 165 -3.30 3.08 -2.37
CA ALA A 165 -3.07 4.48 -2.04
C ALA A 165 -1.62 4.88 -2.31
N ILE A 166 -1.42 6.03 -2.94
CA ILE A 166 -0.12 6.70 -2.99
C ILE A 166 0.07 7.41 -1.65
N LYS A 167 1.15 7.11 -0.94
CA LYS A 167 1.48 7.72 0.37
C LYS A 167 2.55 8.77 0.28
N ASN A 168 3.54 8.55 -0.57
CA ASN A 168 4.67 9.48 -0.72
C ASN A 168 5.13 9.47 -2.17
N VAL A 169 5.52 10.63 -2.68
CA VAL A 169 6.20 10.78 -3.96
C VAL A 169 7.41 11.68 -3.75
N ALA A 170 8.60 11.16 -4.05
CA ALA A 170 9.88 11.88 -3.99
C ALA A 170 10.15 12.59 -2.64
N GLY A 171 9.71 12.01 -1.52
CA GLY A 171 9.89 12.55 -0.18
C GLY A 171 8.75 13.43 0.31
N VAL A 172 7.76 13.71 -0.53
CA VAL A 172 6.58 14.51 -0.16
C VAL A 172 5.42 13.58 0.15
N GLU A 173 4.85 13.70 1.35
CA GLU A 173 3.63 13.00 1.71
C GLU A 173 2.50 13.40 0.77
N PHE A 174 1.87 12.41 0.16
CA PHE A 174 0.84 12.62 -0.84
C PHE A 174 -0.47 13.07 -0.20
N ARG A 175 -0.93 14.27 -0.57
CA ARG A 175 -2.23 14.81 -0.14
C ARG A 175 -3.21 14.77 -1.30
N ALA A 176 -4.35 14.13 -1.06
CA ALA A 176 -5.39 13.91 -2.06
C ALA A 176 -5.95 15.18 -2.73
N THR A 177 -5.86 16.32 -2.05
CA THR A 177 -6.41 17.62 -2.49
C THR A 177 -5.54 18.33 -3.50
N ASP A 178 -4.25 18.01 -3.55
CA ASP A 178 -3.26 18.68 -4.41
C ASP A 178 -2.18 17.67 -4.82
N PRO A 179 -2.48 16.78 -5.79
CA PRO A 179 -1.53 15.77 -6.22
C PRO A 179 -0.33 16.43 -6.93
N PRO A 180 0.91 16.01 -6.66
CA PRO A 180 2.07 16.42 -7.43
C PRO A 180 1.86 16.16 -8.93
N GLN A 181 2.44 16.99 -9.80
CA GLN A 181 2.33 16.83 -11.26
C GLN A 181 2.87 15.48 -11.76
N THR A 182 3.72 14.83 -10.98
CA THR A 182 4.25 13.48 -11.25
C THR A 182 3.18 12.38 -11.11
N VAL A 183 2.05 12.65 -10.45
CA VAL A 183 0.96 11.69 -10.30
C VAL A 183 0.00 11.81 -11.48
N LEU A 184 0.18 10.92 -12.47
CA LEU A 184 -0.56 10.92 -13.73
C LEU A 184 -1.99 10.39 -13.58
N ASN A 185 -2.18 9.36 -12.75
CA ASN A 185 -3.51 8.84 -12.43
C ASN A 185 -3.53 8.28 -11.00
N LYS A 186 -4.07 9.07 -10.08
CA LYS A 186 -4.17 8.69 -8.67
C LYS A 186 -4.97 7.40 -8.44
N ALA A 187 -6.11 7.24 -9.12
CA ALA A 187 -7.02 6.11 -8.89
C ALA A 187 -6.40 4.77 -9.30
N GLN A 188 -5.55 4.78 -10.32
CA GLN A 188 -4.82 3.61 -10.80
C GLN A 188 -3.38 3.53 -10.26
N GLY A 189 -2.97 4.49 -9.43
CA GLY A 189 -1.61 4.57 -8.90
C GLY A 189 -0.54 4.78 -9.97
N ILE A 190 -0.84 5.51 -11.05
CA ILE A 190 0.13 5.77 -12.13
C ILE A 190 0.96 7.01 -11.78
N VAL A 191 2.27 6.83 -11.65
CA VAL A 191 3.21 7.87 -11.23
C VAL A 191 4.41 7.90 -12.16
N TYR A 192 4.74 9.08 -12.67
CA TYR A 192 6.02 9.36 -13.32
C TYR A 192 7.08 9.60 -12.26
N LEU A 193 8.22 8.95 -12.39
CA LEU A 193 9.38 9.15 -11.53
C LEU A 193 10.54 9.63 -12.38
N ALA A 194 11.07 10.80 -12.06
CA ALA A 194 12.36 11.21 -12.58
C ALA A 194 13.49 10.39 -11.94
N HIS A 195 14.69 10.55 -12.48
CA HIS A 195 15.88 9.90 -11.94
C HIS A 195 16.06 10.18 -10.42
N GLY A 196 16.19 9.11 -9.64
CA GLY A 196 16.34 9.19 -8.18
C GLY A 196 15.06 9.50 -7.41
N GLU A 197 13.92 9.65 -8.07
CA GLU A 197 12.61 9.73 -7.42
C GLU A 197 12.07 8.34 -7.08
N TYR A 198 11.17 8.32 -6.11
CA TYR A 198 10.51 7.10 -5.65
C TYR A 198 9.05 7.41 -5.32
N VAL A 199 8.27 6.35 -5.23
CA VAL A 199 6.89 6.38 -4.79
C VAL A 199 6.70 5.33 -3.71
N VAL A 200 5.91 5.65 -2.69
CA VAL A 200 5.47 4.67 -1.71
C VAL A 200 3.99 4.39 -1.94
N TYR A 201 3.68 3.15 -2.29
CA TYR A 201 2.31 2.66 -2.39
C TYR A 201 1.94 1.88 -1.13
N HIS A 202 0.70 2.05 -0.69
CA HIS A 202 0.00 1.04 0.11
C HIS A 202 -0.88 0.25 -0.85
N VAL A 203 -0.65 -1.05 -0.94
CA VAL A 203 -1.39 -1.97 -1.80
C VAL A 203 -2.03 -3.05 -0.95
N GLN A 204 -3.28 -3.41 -1.28
CA GLN A 204 -3.95 -4.55 -0.66
C GLN A 204 -4.11 -5.68 -1.67
N PHE A 205 -3.70 -6.88 -1.26
CA PHE A 205 -3.95 -8.12 -2.00
C PHE A 205 -4.96 -8.95 -1.21
N ARG A 206 -5.77 -9.72 -1.92
CA ARG A 206 -6.58 -10.77 -1.32
C ARG A 206 -5.76 -12.04 -1.43
N VAL A 207 -5.37 -12.58 -0.29
CA VAL A 207 -4.59 -13.80 -0.20
C VAL A 207 -5.30 -14.72 0.77
N GLY A 208 -5.36 -16.00 0.41
CA GLY A 208 -6.01 -17.01 1.21
C GLY A 208 -7.06 -17.79 0.42
N ASP A 209 -7.52 -18.91 0.95
CA ASP A 209 -8.66 -19.68 0.43
C ASP A 209 -9.86 -19.64 1.37
N GLY A 210 -9.82 -18.77 2.39
CA GLY A 210 -10.83 -18.64 3.42
C GLY A 210 -10.86 -19.75 4.48
N ASN A 211 -10.05 -20.81 4.33
CA ASN A 211 -10.14 -21.99 5.21
C ASN A 211 -8.78 -22.46 5.76
N THR A 212 -7.72 -22.35 4.97
CA THR A 212 -6.40 -22.92 5.25
C THR A 212 -5.47 -21.93 5.98
N PHE A 213 -5.75 -20.63 5.90
CA PHE A 213 -4.89 -19.59 6.45
C PHE A 213 -5.41 -19.17 7.81
N THR A 214 -4.58 -19.35 8.84
CA THR A 214 -4.93 -18.97 10.21
C THR A 214 -4.46 -17.57 10.58
N SER A 215 -3.56 -16.98 9.77
CA SER A 215 -3.00 -15.66 9.97
C SER A 215 -2.50 -15.02 8.67
N ASP A 216 -2.33 -13.69 8.68
CA ASP A 216 -1.71 -12.95 7.57
C ASP A 216 -0.25 -13.40 7.32
N VAL A 217 0.44 -13.85 8.38
CA VAL A 217 1.82 -14.31 8.28
C VAL A 217 1.90 -15.63 7.51
N ASP A 218 0.95 -16.55 7.72
CA ASP A 218 0.85 -17.79 6.94
C ASP A 218 0.66 -17.51 5.45
N ALA A 219 -0.13 -16.48 5.13
CA ALA A 219 -0.31 -16.05 3.75
C ALA A 219 0.98 -15.48 3.17
N LEU A 220 1.65 -14.61 3.92
CA LEU A 220 2.89 -13.95 3.50
C LEU A 220 4.02 -14.95 3.18
N VAL A 221 4.22 -15.99 4.01
CA VAL A 221 5.29 -17.00 3.78
C VAL A 221 5.03 -17.90 2.56
N ARG A 222 3.81 -17.89 2.02
CA ARG A 222 3.43 -18.63 0.80
C ARG A 222 3.63 -17.81 -0.47
N LEU A 223 3.84 -16.51 -0.32
CA LEU A 223 4.23 -15.63 -1.40
C LEU A 223 5.74 -15.73 -1.61
N ARG A 224 6.15 -15.66 -2.87
CA ARG A 224 7.55 -15.68 -3.30
C ARG A 224 8.08 -14.28 -3.58
N ALA A 225 7.26 -13.45 -4.21
CA ALA A 225 7.71 -12.18 -4.76
C ALA A 225 6.57 -11.20 -4.95
N LEU A 226 6.94 -9.93 -5.09
CA LEU A 226 6.09 -8.86 -5.59
C LEU A 226 6.58 -8.43 -6.98
N THR A 227 5.66 -8.10 -7.87
CA THR A 227 5.99 -7.64 -9.23
C THR A 227 5.44 -6.24 -9.44
N LEU A 228 6.28 -5.31 -9.86
CA LEU A 228 5.87 -3.94 -10.21
C LEU A 228 5.90 -3.76 -11.73
N VAL A 229 4.79 -3.32 -12.30
CA VAL A 229 4.74 -2.95 -13.72
C VAL A 229 5.25 -1.53 -13.87
N TRP A 230 6.26 -1.35 -14.72
CA TRP A 230 6.80 -0.04 -15.07
C TRP A 230 7.19 0.01 -16.55
N GLN A 231 7.38 1.22 -17.07
CA GLN A 231 7.89 1.49 -18.42
C GLN A 231 8.90 2.63 -18.39
N THR A 232 9.87 2.62 -19.31
CA THR A 232 10.76 3.77 -19.47
C THR A 232 9.95 4.97 -19.95
N ALA A 233 10.31 6.16 -19.50
CA ALA A 233 9.69 7.38 -19.96
C ALA A 233 9.88 7.54 -21.48
N THR A 234 11.01 7.09 -22.03
CA THR A 234 11.35 7.11 -23.46
C THR A 234 10.42 6.27 -24.32
N ASP A 235 9.99 5.09 -23.86
CA ASP A 235 8.97 4.30 -24.57
C ASP A 235 7.61 5.00 -24.57
N CYS A 236 7.44 5.91 -23.61
CA CYS A 236 6.28 6.75 -23.44
C CYS A 236 6.40 8.14 -24.10
N VAL A 237 7.56 8.47 -24.69
CA VAL A 237 7.87 9.84 -25.12
C VAL A 237 7.02 10.30 -26.31
N SER A 238 6.55 9.43 -27.20
CA SER A 238 5.69 9.85 -28.32
C SER A 238 4.39 10.49 -27.83
N TRP A 239 3.71 9.86 -26.87
CA TRP A 239 2.47 10.39 -26.31
C TRP A 239 2.69 11.55 -25.33
N ILE A 240 3.82 11.58 -24.60
CA ILE A 240 4.19 12.69 -23.70
C ILE A 240 4.52 13.95 -24.52
N LYS A 241 5.27 13.81 -25.63
CA LYS A 241 5.68 14.94 -26.48
C LYS A 241 4.53 15.55 -27.26
N GLU A 242 3.63 14.74 -27.80
CA GLU A 242 2.46 15.24 -28.54
C GLU A 242 1.52 16.09 -27.68
N ARG A 243 1.48 15.86 -26.37
CA ARG A 243 0.56 16.55 -25.45
C ARG A 243 1.17 17.71 -24.66
N GLY A 244 2.47 17.98 -24.83
CA GLY A 244 3.18 19.06 -24.15
C GLY A 244 3.24 18.85 -22.63
N VAL A 245 4.43 18.53 -22.10
CA VAL A 245 4.67 18.26 -20.66
C VAL A 245 4.06 19.29 -19.67
N PRO A 246 3.90 20.60 -19.99
CA PRO A 246 3.20 21.52 -19.09
C PRO A 246 1.68 21.28 -18.93
N ASP A 247 1.01 20.69 -19.92
CA ASP A 247 -0.46 20.56 -19.97
C ASP A 247 -0.99 19.13 -19.73
N VAL A 248 -0.10 18.15 -19.51
CA VAL A 248 -0.46 16.76 -19.15
C VAL A 248 -1.22 16.65 -17.82
N VAL A 249 -1.26 17.73 -17.02
CA VAL A 249 -1.77 17.77 -15.63
C VAL A 249 -3.29 17.60 -15.51
N ARG A 250 -4.06 17.56 -16.61
CA ARG A 250 -5.51 17.32 -16.56
C ARG A 250 -6.01 16.34 -17.62
N LEU A 251 -5.38 15.16 -17.70
CA LEU A 251 -6.07 14.02 -18.30
C LEU A 251 -7.38 13.79 -17.54
N LYS A 252 -8.52 14.01 -18.21
CA LYS A 252 -9.81 13.55 -17.69
C LYS A 252 -9.66 12.05 -17.43
N ALA A 253 -10.05 11.58 -16.25
CA ALA A 253 -9.87 10.21 -15.77
C ALA A 253 -10.34 9.10 -16.74
N ALA A 254 -11.08 9.46 -17.79
CA ALA A 254 -11.59 8.58 -18.83
C ALA A 254 -10.57 8.24 -19.95
N GLU A 255 -9.56 9.07 -20.23
CA GLU A 255 -8.48 8.72 -21.16
C GLU A 255 -7.41 7.95 -20.37
N ALA A 256 -7.76 6.71 -19.99
CA ALA A 256 -6.86 5.84 -19.27
C ALA A 256 -5.56 5.71 -20.07
N ILE A 257 -4.43 6.09 -19.46
CA ILE A 257 -3.11 5.68 -19.92
C ILE A 257 -3.20 4.16 -20.08
N VAL A 258 -3.30 3.69 -21.31
CA VAL A 258 -3.35 2.26 -21.61
C VAL A 258 -1.94 1.75 -21.40
N GLY A 259 -1.58 1.52 -20.14
CA GLY A 259 -0.38 0.77 -19.83
C GLY A 259 -0.45 -0.59 -20.56
N PRO A 260 0.69 -1.25 -20.77
CA PRO A 260 0.76 -2.49 -21.54
C PRO A 260 -0.24 -3.51 -21.01
N GLN A 261 -1.18 -3.97 -21.84
CA GLN A 261 -2.12 -5.04 -21.50
C GLN A 261 -1.34 -6.36 -21.43
N TYR A 262 -0.47 -6.49 -20.44
CA TYR A 262 0.35 -7.67 -20.28
C TYR A 262 -0.44 -8.69 -19.45
N VAL A 263 -0.89 -9.75 -20.12
CA VAL A 263 -1.65 -10.88 -19.55
C VAL A 263 -0.74 -12.11 -19.38
N GLY A 264 0.57 -11.90 -19.31
CA GLY A 264 1.57 -12.98 -19.24
C GLY A 264 2.22 -13.12 -17.85
N PRO A 265 3.15 -14.07 -17.70
CA PRO A 265 3.94 -14.23 -16.48
C PRO A 265 4.80 -12.98 -16.22
N PRO A 266 4.91 -12.51 -14.96
CA PRO A 266 5.81 -11.42 -14.57
C PRO A 266 7.16 -11.47 -15.28
N ARG A 267 7.59 -10.34 -15.85
CA ARG A 267 8.92 -10.29 -16.45
C ARG A 267 9.96 -10.47 -15.35
N PRO A 268 11.00 -11.31 -15.51
CA PRO A 268 11.96 -11.61 -14.44
C PRO A 268 12.64 -10.38 -13.82
N ASP A 269 12.86 -9.32 -14.60
CA ASP A 269 13.45 -8.04 -14.20
C ASP A 269 12.52 -7.18 -13.33
N THR A 270 11.23 -7.54 -13.25
CA THR A 270 10.23 -6.84 -12.43
C THR A 270 9.88 -7.56 -11.14
N VAL A 271 10.45 -8.75 -10.93
CA VAL A 271 10.17 -9.63 -9.79
C VAL A 271 11.09 -9.28 -8.62
N VAL A 272 10.48 -8.86 -7.52
CA VAL A 272 11.14 -8.54 -6.25
C VAL A 272 10.84 -9.66 -5.26
N PRO A 273 11.77 -10.61 -5.03
CA PRO A 273 11.51 -11.73 -4.14
C PRO A 273 11.40 -11.26 -2.69
N PHE A 274 10.61 -11.98 -1.91
CA PHE A 274 10.53 -11.74 -0.47
C PHE A 274 11.72 -12.38 0.25
N ASP A 275 12.25 -11.70 1.27
CA ASP A 275 13.20 -12.25 2.23
C ASP A 275 12.43 -13.05 3.29
N VAL A 276 12.09 -14.27 2.92
CA VAL A 276 11.34 -15.21 3.78
C VAL A 276 12.04 -15.43 5.13
N PRO A 277 13.38 -15.64 5.22
CA PRO A 277 14.07 -15.66 6.50
C PRO A 277 13.85 -14.40 7.36
N ALA A 278 13.91 -13.21 6.78
CA ALA A 278 13.66 -11.97 7.52
C ALA A 278 12.20 -11.86 8.01
N ILE A 279 11.23 -12.30 7.19
CA ILE A 279 9.82 -12.40 7.59
C ILE A 279 9.69 -13.33 8.80
N TYR A 280 10.26 -14.53 8.73
CA TYR A 280 10.22 -15.48 9.85
C TYR A 280 10.88 -14.92 11.11
N ALA A 281 12.03 -14.25 10.98
CA ALA A 281 12.72 -13.66 12.12
C ALA A 281 11.87 -12.56 12.79
N TYR A 282 11.25 -11.69 11.99
CA TYR A 282 10.39 -10.61 12.47
C TYR A 282 9.12 -11.15 13.17
N TYR A 283 8.47 -12.16 12.59
CA TYR A 283 7.23 -12.73 13.14
C TYR A 283 7.44 -13.97 14.05
N LEU A 284 8.69 -14.28 14.42
CA LEU A 284 9.01 -15.50 15.18
C LEU A 284 8.22 -15.59 16.50
N ASP A 285 8.08 -14.46 17.19
CA ASP A 285 7.36 -14.38 18.45
C ASP A 285 5.85 -14.59 18.27
N ALA A 286 5.28 -14.13 17.15
CA ALA A 286 3.89 -14.40 16.80
C ALA A 286 3.67 -15.89 16.60
N PHE A 287 4.59 -16.57 15.90
CA PHE A 287 4.52 -18.01 15.69
C PHE A 287 4.67 -18.82 16.98
N ARG A 288 5.54 -18.39 17.89
CA ARG A 288 5.83 -19.13 19.13
C ARG A 288 4.84 -18.88 20.26
N GLY A 289 4.32 -17.66 20.36
CA GLY A 289 3.55 -17.21 21.51
C GLY A 289 2.32 -16.36 21.16
N GLY A 290 1.92 -16.30 19.89
CA GLY A 290 0.75 -15.57 19.43
C GLY A 290 0.91 -14.04 19.40
N GLU A 291 -0.20 -13.36 19.11
CA GLU A 291 -0.27 -11.90 18.91
C GLU A 291 0.28 -11.12 20.12
N GLN A 292 -0.07 -11.52 21.35
CA GLN A 292 0.39 -10.84 22.55
C GLN A 292 1.92 -10.87 22.69
N THR A 293 2.54 -12.04 22.48
CA THR A 293 4.00 -12.19 22.59
C THR A 293 4.72 -11.33 21.55
N TYR A 294 4.17 -11.27 20.34
CA TYR A 294 4.65 -10.37 19.28
C TYR A 294 4.55 -8.89 19.69
N VAL A 295 3.41 -8.46 20.21
CA VAL A 295 3.23 -7.06 20.64
C VAL A 295 4.19 -6.72 21.78
N GLU A 296 4.36 -7.62 22.76
CA GLU A 296 5.31 -7.44 23.86
C GLU A 296 6.76 -7.31 23.38
N SER A 297 7.19 -8.14 22.41
CA SER A 297 8.57 -8.10 21.93
C SER A 297 8.86 -6.88 21.04
N HIS A 298 7.86 -6.39 20.29
CA HIS A 298 8.02 -5.28 19.35
C HIS A 298 7.87 -3.92 20.01
N TYR A 299 6.89 -3.79 20.90
CA TYR A 299 6.50 -2.51 21.49
C TYR A 299 6.80 -2.41 22.99
N GLY A 300 7.15 -3.51 23.66
CA GLY A 300 7.41 -3.56 25.09
C GLY A 300 6.16 -3.81 25.92
N LYS A 301 6.35 -4.48 27.07
CA LYS A 301 5.27 -4.95 27.96
C LYS A 301 4.33 -3.85 28.44
N GLU A 302 4.86 -2.66 28.68
CA GLU A 302 4.07 -1.52 29.17
C GLU A 302 2.96 -1.10 28.19
N ARG A 303 3.18 -1.34 26.89
CA ARG A 303 2.26 -0.90 25.82
C ARG A 303 1.31 -1.99 25.35
N THR A 304 1.64 -3.25 25.61
CA THR A 304 0.88 -4.40 25.12
C THR A 304 -0.59 -4.33 25.47
N LYS A 305 -0.92 -4.02 26.72
CA LYS A 305 -2.31 -3.95 27.17
C LYS A 305 -3.14 -2.98 26.31
N ALA A 306 -2.63 -1.77 26.09
CA ALA A 306 -3.32 -0.75 25.31
C ALA A 306 -3.49 -1.14 23.83
N ILE A 307 -2.49 -1.83 23.25
CA ILE A 307 -2.53 -2.30 21.85
C ILE A 307 -3.52 -3.46 21.69
N MET A 308 -3.47 -4.44 22.60
CA MET A 308 -4.36 -5.60 22.57
C MET A 308 -5.83 -5.19 22.77
N GLU A 309 -6.11 -4.28 23.72
CA GLU A 309 -7.47 -3.75 23.94
C GLU A 309 -8.03 -3.06 22.68
N GLN A 310 -7.20 -2.34 21.92
CA GLN A 310 -7.62 -1.75 20.65
C GLN A 310 -7.85 -2.80 19.57
N SER A 311 -6.98 -3.81 19.45
CA SER A 311 -7.13 -4.92 18.49
C SER A 311 -8.45 -5.67 18.71
N GLU A 312 -8.83 -5.92 19.97
CA GLU A 312 -10.10 -6.55 20.32
C GLU A 312 -11.31 -5.67 19.93
N GLN A 313 -11.23 -4.36 20.19
CA GLN A 313 -12.26 -3.40 19.77
C GLN A 313 -12.43 -3.37 18.26
N ASP A 314 -11.32 -3.33 17.50
CA ASP A 314 -11.35 -3.31 16.05
C ASP A 314 -11.92 -4.63 15.49
N ARG A 315 -11.50 -5.78 16.05
CA ARG A 315 -12.04 -7.10 15.69
C ARG A 315 -13.55 -7.18 15.93
N TRP A 316 -14.05 -6.61 17.03
CA TRP A 316 -15.48 -6.51 17.30
C TRP A 316 -16.20 -5.64 16.26
N VAL A 317 -15.66 -4.47 15.90
CA VAL A 317 -16.23 -3.59 14.87
C VAL A 317 -16.30 -4.29 13.52
N TYR A 318 -15.24 -5.00 13.11
CA TYR A 318 -15.23 -5.75 11.86
C TYR A 318 -16.23 -6.92 11.87
N SER A 319 -16.35 -7.63 13.00
CA SER A 319 -17.34 -8.71 13.15
C SER A 319 -18.76 -8.18 13.00
N VAL A 320 -19.08 -7.03 13.62
CA VAL A 320 -20.40 -6.39 13.49
C VAL A 320 -20.64 -5.93 12.04
N ALA A 321 -19.65 -5.32 11.39
CA ALA A 321 -19.78 -4.89 10.00
C ALA A 321 -20.01 -6.07 9.05
N ALA A 322 -19.27 -7.18 9.23
CA ALA A 322 -19.46 -8.40 8.45
C ALA A 322 -20.84 -9.02 8.66
N GLN A 323 -21.34 -9.04 9.91
CA GLN A 323 -22.69 -9.50 10.21
C GLN A 323 -23.76 -8.62 9.55
N MET A 324 -23.60 -7.29 9.60
CA MET A 324 -24.51 -6.36 8.93
C MET A 324 -24.51 -6.54 7.41
N GLN A 325 -23.34 -6.78 6.79
CA GLN A 325 -23.25 -7.10 5.37
C GLN A 325 -23.95 -8.40 5.03
N GLY A 326 -23.73 -9.47 5.82
CA GLY A 326 -24.42 -10.75 5.61
C GLY A 326 -25.94 -10.65 5.76
N ILE A 327 -26.44 -9.78 6.64
CA ILE A 327 -27.87 -9.48 6.73
C ILE A 327 -28.36 -8.75 5.47
N ALA A 328 -27.61 -7.75 5.00
CA ALA A 328 -27.96 -7.00 3.79
C ALA A 328 -27.98 -7.90 2.54
N ASP A 329 -27.01 -8.80 2.41
CA ASP A 329 -26.92 -9.74 1.29
C ASP A 329 -28.10 -10.73 1.32
N LYS A 330 -28.46 -11.25 2.50
CA LYS A 330 -29.65 -12.11 2.67
C LYS A 330 -30.97 -11.38 2.41
N GLN A 331 -31.07 -10.11 2.81
CA GLN A 331 -32.22 -9.26 2.46
C GLN A 331 -32.31 -9.05 0.94
N ALA A 332 -31.18 -8.80 0.27
CA ALA A 332 -31.14 -8.64 -1.18
C ALA A 332 -31.47 -9.94 -1.93
N ALA A 333 -31.12 -11.10 -1.36
CA ALA A 333 -31.49 -12.41 -1.89
C ALA A 333 -32.97 -12.79 -1.64
N GLY A 334 -33.70 -12.02 -0.83
CA GLY A 334 -35.08 -12.35 -0.44
C GLY A 334 -35.19 -13.42 0.65
N ASP A 335 -34.08 -13.79 1.30
CA ASP A 335 -34.02 -14.86 2.31
C ASP A 335 -34.45 -14.39 3.71
N ILE A 336 -34.63 -13.07 3.90
CA ILE A 336 -35.09 -12.49 5.17
C ILE A 336 -36.34 -11.65 4.90
N GLU A 337 -37.49 -12.15 5.35
CA GLU A 337 -38.69 -11.33 5.48
C GLU A 337 -38.54 -10.39 6.67
N VAL A 338 -38.51 -9.09 6.40
CA VAL A 338 -38.52 -8.06 7.46
C VAL A 338 -39.97 -7.71 7.73
N SER A 339 -40.52 -8.25 8.81
CA SER A 339 -41.82 -7.82 9.33
C SER A 339 -41.67 -6.55 10.16
N ASP A 340 -42.62 -5.63 10.03
CA ASP A 340 -42.80 -4.48 10.91
C ASP A 340 -42.99 -4.95 12.39
N VAL A 341 -42.72 -4.04 13.34
CA VAL A 341 -43.11 -4.15 14.76
C VAL A 341 -44.59 -4.49 14.95
N ASP A 342 -45.45 -4.12 13.99
CA ASP A 342 -46.88 -4.44 13.96
C ASP A 342 -47.22 -5.79 13.29
N GLY A 343 -46.21 -6.59 12.92
CA GLY A 343 -46.41 -7.93 12.34
C GLY A 343 -46.93 -7.94 10.90
N GLN A 344 -46.95 -6.79 10.21
CA GLN A 344 -47.26 -6.75 8.79
C GLN A 344 -46.02 -7.08 7.95
N THR A 345 -46.12 -8.15 7.17
CA THR A 345 -45.16 -8.50 6.13
C THR A 345 -45.24 -7.46 5.01
N ILE A 346 -44.21 -6.63 4.86
CA ILE A 346 -44.13 -5.69 3.74
C ILE A 346 -43.62 -6.48 2.53
N GLN A 347 -44.54 -6.95 1.68
CA GLN A 347 -44.17 -7.46 0.36
C GLN A 347 -43.60 -6.31 -0.48
N ALA A 348 -42.27 -6.27 -0.60
CA ALA A 348 -41.61 -5.40 -1.56
C ALA A 348 -41.88 -5.94 -2.97
N ALA A 349 -42.95 -5.44 -3.60
CA ALA A 349 -43.18 -5.65 -5.03
C ALA A 349 -42.03 -4.99 -5.80
N CYS A 350 -41.06 -5.80 -6.20
CA CYS A 350 -40.00 -5.39 -7.10
C CYS A 350 -40.55 -5.47 -8.53
N ASP A 351 -41.32 -4.45 -8.94
CA ASP A 351 -41.78 -4.32 -10.30
C ASP A 351 -40.59 -3.98 -11.22
N THR A 352 -40.09 -5.00 -11.92
CA THR A 352 -39.21 -4.81 -13.08
C THR A 352 -39.99 -4.17 -14.22
N ALA A 353 -40.05 -2.84 -14.25
CA ALA A 353 -40.66 -2.07 -15.33
C ALA A 353 -39.66 -1.86 -16.47
N THR A 354 -39.94 -2.53 -17.59
CA THR A 354 -39.38 -2.27 -18.91
C THR A 354 -39.75 -0.87 -19.41
N ALA A 355 -38.77 -0.20 -20.02
CA ALA A 355 -38.79 1.04 -20.80
C ALA A 355 -40.14 1.75 -21.11
N GLY A 356 -40.19 3.07 -20.83
CA GLY A 356 -41.11 3.99 -21.51
C GLY A 356 -41.38 5.31 -20.79
N ASN A 357 -40.80 6.39 -21.31
CA ASN A 357 -41.24 7.79 -21.25
C ASN A 357 -41.50 8.50 -19.90
N GLY A 358 -40.56 9.41 -19.58
CA GLY A 358 -40.78 10.78 -19.13
C GLY A 358 -41.97 11.11 -18.24
N ILE A 359 -41.73 11.14 -16.92
CA ILE A 359 -42.54 11.92 -15.96
C ILE A 359 -41.59 12.64 -14.99
N ASN A 360 -41.72 13.97 -14.94
CA ASN A 360 -41.08 14.83 -13.96
C ASN A 360 -41.67 14.57 -12.56
N PHE A 361 -40.84 14.15 -11.61
CA PHE A 361 -41.15 14.19 -10.18
C PHE A 361 -40.19 15.14 -9.46
N SER A 362 -40.70 16.33 -9.15
CA SER A 362 -40.21 17.16 -8.05
C SER A 362 -40.75 16.55 -6.74
N GLY A 363 -39.89 15.87 -5.99
CA GLY A 363 -40.28 15.15 -4.78
C GLY A 363 -39.06 14.81 -3.93
N ASP A 364 -39.09 15.29 -2.71
CA ASP A 364 -38.01 15.36 -1.72
C ASP A 364 -37.22 14.06 -1.47
N ARG A 365 -35.98 13.99 -1.99
CA ARG A 365 -35.00 12.90 -1.77
C ARG A 365 -34.09 13.11 -0.53
N ARG A 366 -34.44 13.98 0.42
CA ARG A 366 -33.52 14.30 1.54
C ARG A 366 -33.60 13.43 2.80
N ARG A 367 -34.45 12.40 2.88
CA ARG A 367 -34.61 11.63 4.14
C ARG A 367 -33.93 10.26 4.25
N LEU A 368 -33.33 9.71 3.19
CA LEU A 368 -32.66 8.39 3.27
C LEU A 368 -31.14 8.39 3.03
N LEU A 369 -30.56 9.52 2.64
CA LEU A 369 -29.09 9.67 2.43
C LEU A 369 -28.34 10.22 3.65
N GLY A 370 -29.01 10.37 4.80
CA GLY A 370 -28.46 11.00 6.01
C GLY A 370 -27.64 10.07 6.92
N LEU A 371 -27.67 8.74 6.72
CA LEU A 371 -27.10 7.79 7.68
C LEU A 371 -25.69 7.26 7.32
N PHE A 372 -25.20 7.45 6.10
CA PHE A 372 -23.90 6.89 5.65
C PHE A 372 -22.76 7.91 5.46
N ARG A 373 -22.89 9.13 6.00
CA ARG A 373 -21.79 10.11 6.06
C ARG A 373 -21.33 10.39 7.50
N ARG A 374 -20.81 9.37 8.19
CA ARG A 374 -19.81 9.59 9.24
C ARG A 374 -18.44 9.20 8.72
N ARG A 375 -17.75 10.20 8.18
CA ARG A 375 -16.30 10.18 7.96
C ARG A 375 -15.62 9.89 9.30
N LEU A 376 -15.01 8.71 9.45
CA LEU A 376 -13.87 8.57 10.35
C LEU A 376 -12.72 9.42 9.78
N ARG A 377 -12.64 10.68 10.24
CA ARG A 377 -11.36 11.39 10.30
C ARG A 377 -10.62 10.83 11.50
N LEU A 378 -9.76 9.85 11.26
CA LEU A 378 -8.63 9.61 12.15
C LEU A 378 -7.60 10.67 11.78
N THR A 379 -7.19 11.43 12.79
CA THR A 379 -6.20 12.52 12.70
C THR A 379 -4.82 11.94 12.91
#